data_AF-A0A258L9V3-F1
#
_entry.id   AF-A0A258L9V3-F1
#
_cell.length_a   1.000
_cell.length_b   1.000
_cell.length_c   1.000
_cell.angle_alpha   90.00
_cell.angle_beta   90.00
_cell.angle_gamma   90.00
#
_symmetry.space_group_name_H-M   'P 1'
#
loop_
_entity.id
_entity.type
_entity.pdbx_description
1 polymer ?
#
loop_
_entity_poly.entity_id
_entity_poly.type
_entity_poly.pdbx_seq_one_letter_code
_entity_poly.pdbx_strand_id
1 'polypeptide(L)'
;MSISWFDTWDLNKQIVNKANHIYPGQLWNDAKGNPINAHGGGILYFNGIYYWYGTHKIEGLSEKTFADGGIHCYASEDLINWADKGLVLPLVYNDDSHDLAYQCNFDRPKVVYNSRTKKFVAFFKLYLKGQGVATGYVGVALSDSPTGPFKYSHKFLGADSPNGSGDYAIFQEENGDLYHLTVRKPDKVFVVGKMNQDYLFPEGKYEVCKGITEKTEGPAIVKRNGIYHLLGSGSTGWDPNPARYFTSKSLTGPWQLQDNPCKGINPQNEIGQEKTYGGQPTFIMPVVGMQDAYIAMFDINKPENPFDSRHIWLPITFKENKFEISWRDGWNLSAFVYNSEDIIAASQTGASPLFFNPSSYAPPVVETQNFSHPKEFMIRSGLPNFFNQLKKGKTVTIGYLGGSITRANNQYRAQSAKFIQQLFPTIKMTGINAGVSGTGTDLGACRLYDQVLKYNPDLVFVEFAVNGAFPDGMEGIVRQIWKYNPSIDICFIYTMGQSQAKIYADGKIPENIQQLEKIAAYYGIPSVHMGLQAAFLEQQEKLIWKADPAVIKDKIIFST
;
A
#
# COMPACT_ATOMS: atom_id res chain seq x y z
N MET A 1 3.55 -33.36 -5.83
CA MET A 1 4.74 -32.73 -5.21
C MET A 1 4.41 -31.28 -4.93
N SER A 2 4.16 -30.94 -3.66
CA SER A 2 3.95 -29.56 -3.23
C SER A 2 5.32 -28.88 -3.13
N ILE A 3 5.63 -28.00 -4.08
CA ILE A 3 6.79 -27.12 -3.96
C ILE A 3 6.40 -26.03 -2.95
N SER A 4 7.04 -26.06 -1.77
CA SER A 4 6.91 -25.00 -0.77
C SER A 4 7.67 -23.77 -1.25
N TRP A 5 6.93 -22.73 -1.63
CA TRP A 5 7.49 -21.42 -2.02
C TRP A 5 7.96 -20.57 -0.83
N PHE A 6 8.22 -21.18 0.32
CA PHE A 6 8.56 -20.49 1.56
C PHE A 6 9.83 -21.09 2.18
N ASP A 7 10.94 -21.01 1.43
CA ASP A 7 12.24 -20.95 2.10
C ASP A 7 12.48 -19.49 2.50
N THR A 8 12.33 -19.28 3.81
CA THR A 8 12.69 -18.13 4.64
C THR A 8 13.49 -17.01 3.96
N TRP A 9 12.78 -16.01 3.45
CA TRP A 9 13.37 -14.74 3.07
C TRP A 9 13.38 -13.82 4.29
N ASP A 10 14.48 -13.83 5.05
CA ASP A 10 14.67 -12.90 6.17
C ASP A 10 15.56 -11.73 5.69
N LEU A 11 14.92 -10.68 5.13
CA LEU A 11 15.59 -9.45 4.70
C LEU A 11 16.44 -8.82 5.80
N ASN A 12 16.08 -9.03 7.08
CA ASN A 12 16.78 -8.44 8.21
C ASN A 12 18.16 -9.04 8.44
N LYS A 13 18.48 -10.23 7.89
CA LYS A 13 19.81 -10.85 8.05
C LYS A 13 20.84 -10.37 7.04
N GLN A 14 20.45 -9.69 5.97
CA GLN A 14 21.36 -9.27 4.89
C GLN A 14 21.74 -7.78 4.91
N ILE A 15 21.09 -6.95 5.75
CA ILE A 15 21.29 -5.50 5.76
C ILE A 15 22.27 -5.13 6.88
N VAL A 16 23.48 -4.71 6.50
CA VAL A 16 24.53 -4.31 7.46
C VAL A 16 24.33 -2.88 7.97
N ASN A 17 23.64 -2.02 7.19
CA ASN A 17 23.26 -0.65 7.55
C ASN A 17 21.87 -0.31 6.97
N LYS A 18 20.86 -0.10 7.82
CA LYS A 18 19.52 0.34 7.37
C LYS A 18 19.50 1.85 7.14
N ALA A 19 19.23 2.27 5.91
CA ALA A 19 18.83 3.64 5.62
C ALA A 19 17.37 3.84 6.03
N ASN A 20 17.04 5.04 6.50
CA ASN A 20 15.68 5.41 6.92
C ASN A 20 15.04 6.48 6.01
N HIS A 21 15.78 6.98 5.03
CA HIS A 21 15.34 8.01 4.09
C HIS A 21 15.88 7.72 2.70
N ILE A 22 15.13 8.18 1.70
CA ILE A 22 15.55 8.34 0.31
C ILE A 22 16.14 9.74 0.18
N TYR A 23 17.34 9.83 -0.40
CA TYR A 23 18.04 11.08 -0.69
C TYR A 23 18.13 11.25 -2.22
N PRO A 24 17.17 11.95 -2.84
CA PRO A 24 17.06 12.01 -4.30
C PRO A 24 18.30 12.62 -4.96
N GLY A 25 18.74 12.02 -6.07
CA GLY A 25 19.91 12.48 -6.83
C GLY A 25 21.27 12.13 -6.24
N GLN A 26 21.32 11.57 -5.02
CA GLN A 26 22.56 11.11 -4.38
C GLN A 26 22.85 9.64 -4.71
N LEU A 27 24.07 9.18 -4.38
CA LEU A 27 24.43 7.76 -4.48
C LEU A 27 23.54 6.94 -3.54
N TRP A 28 22.84 5.94 -4.09
CA TRP A 28 21.99 5.04 -3.32
C TRP A 28 22.57 3.63 -3.40
N ASN A 29 23.03 3.14 -2.26
CA ASN A 29 23.62 1.80 -2.16
C ASN A 29 22.57 0.76 -1.76
N ASP A 30 22.78 -0.47 -2.20
CA ASP A 30 22.07 -1.65 -1.78
C ASP A 30 22.46 -2.08 -0.35
N ALA A 31 21.81 -3.13 0.15
CA ALA A 31 22.05 -3.68 1.49
C ALA A 31 23.49 -4.16 1.75
N LYS A 32 24.27 -4.41 0.69
CA LYS A 32 25.69 -4.82 0.74
C LYS A 32 26.65 -3.64 0.59
N GLY A 33 26.14 -2.43 0.38
CA GLY A 33 26.93 -1.22 0.20
C GLY A 33 27.36 -0.95 -1.24
N ASN A 34 26.89 -1.74 -2.22
CA ASN A 34 27.19 -1.48 -3.63
C ASN A 34 26.19 -0.46 -4.22
N PRO A 35 26.59 0.38 -5.18
CA PRO A 35 25.65 1.25 -5.90
C PRO A 35 24.50 0.46 -6.53
N ILE A 36 23.26 0.93 -6.34
CA ILE A 36 22.11 0.39 -7.07
C ILE A 36 22.27 0.73 -8.55
N ASN A 37 22.26 -0.29 -9.39
CA ASN A 37 22.46 -0.20 -10.83
C ASN A 37 21.22 -0.75 -11.56
N ALA A 38 20.17 0.08 -11.59
CA ALA A 38 18.86 -0.24 -12.17
C ALA A 38 18.22 1.03 -12.79
N HIS A 39 18.63 1.37 -14.01
CA HIS A 39 18.28 2.63 -14.68
C HIS A 39 17.10 2.50 -15.66
N GLY A 40 16.35 3.57 -15.90
CA GLY A 40 15.23 3.59 -16.86
C GLY A 40 14.08 2.64 -16.49
N GLY A 41 14.11 2.11 -15.28
CA GLY A 41 13.37 0.94 -14.85
C GLY A 41 11.92 1.20 -14.42
N GLY A 42 11.37 0.24 -13.71
CA GLY A 42 10.08 0.33 -13.02
C GLY A 42 10.00 -0.65 -11.86
N ILE A 43 8.95 -0.52 -11.06
CA ILE A 43 8.72 -1.36 -9.87
C ILE A 43 7.52 -2.26 -10.08
N LEU A 44 7.66 -3.54 -9.72
CA LEU A 44 6.56 -4.47 -9.54
C LEU A 44 6.36 -4.73 -8.05
N TYR A 45 5.15 -4.56 -7.54
CA TYR A 45 4.77 -5.10 -6.23
C TYR A 45 4.15 -6.49 -6.40
N PHE A 46 4.66 -7.49 -5.68
CA PHE A 46 4.13 -8.84 -5.71
C PHE A 46 4.33 -9.52 -4.36
N ASN A 47 3.24 -10.04 -3.76
CA ASN A 47 3.25 -10.81 -2.51
C ASN A 47 4.03 -10.15 -1.35
N GLY A 48 3.82 -8.86 -1.10
CA GLY A 48 4.47 -8.15 0.01
C GLY A 48 5.80 -7.50 -0.32
N ILE A 49 6.38 -7.79 -1.49
CA ILE A 49 7.72 -7.35 -1.88
C ILE A 49 7.64 -6.44 -3.11
N TYR A 50 8.42 -5.37 -3.10
CA TYR A 50 8.70 -4.52 -4.24
C TYR A 50 9.94 -5.02 -4.97
N TYR A 51 9.85 -5.16 -6.29
CA TYR A 51 10.94 -5.57 -7.17
C TYR A 51 11.27 -4.43 -8.13
N TRP A 52 12.47 -3.88 -8.03
CA TRP A 52 12.98 -2.85 -8.91
C TRP A 52 13.76 -3.49 -10.05
N TYR A 53 13.24 -3.36 -11.26
CA TYR A 53 13.94 -3.76 -12.48
C TYR A 53 14.46 -2.54 -13.20
N GLY A 54 15.70 -2.58 -13.65
CA GLY A 54 16.28 -1.53 -14.46
C GLY A 54 17.37 -2.06 -15.38
N THR A 55 17.75 -1.24 -16.34
CA THR A 55 18.89 -1.49 -17.21
C THR A 55 20.14 -1.51 -16.36
N HIS A 56 20.88 -2.62 -16.39
CA HIS A 56 22.22 -2.69 -15.83
C HIS A 56 23.17 -1.92 -16.74
N LYS A 57 23.93 -0.96 -16.19
CA LYS A 57 25.00 -0.27 -16.89
C LYS A 57 26.35 -0.91 -16.54
N ILE A 58 27.17 -1.20 -17.53
CA ILE A 58 28.50 -1.79 -17.38
C ILE A 58 29.47 -0.68 -16.96
N GLU A 59 30.19 -0.91 -15.87
CA GLU A 59 31.16 0.05 -15.34
C GLU A 59 32.27 0.37 -16.35
N GLY A 60 32.65 1.64 -16.44
CA GLY A 60 33.73 2.12 -17.32
C GLY A 60 33.35 2.30 -18.80
N LEU A 61 32.11 1.96 -19.20
CA LEU A 61 31.60 2.20 -20.54
C LEU A 61 30.70 3.45 -20.58
N SER A 62 30.59 4.04 -21.77
CA SER A 62 29.67 5.14 -22.10
C SER A 62 28.51 4.64 -22.96
N GLU A 63 27.43 5.42 -23.11
CA GLU A 63 26.34 5.07 -24.03
C GLU A 63 26.84 4.91 -25.48
N LYS A 64 27.89 5.67 -25.86
CA LYS A 64 28.53 5.55 -27.19
C LYS A 64 29.34 4.26 -27.37
N THR A 65 29.73 3.62 -26.27
CA THR A 65 30.50 2.37 -26.24
C THR A 65 29.67 1.20 -25.71
N PHE A 66 28.33 1.32 -25.77
CA PHE A 66 27.36 0.28 -25.43
C PHE A 66 27.45 -0.19 -23.98
N ALA A 67 27.10 0.70 -23.06
CA ALA A 67 27.12 0.42 -21.62
C ALA A 67 25.99 -0.50 -21.13
N ASP A 68 25.07 -0.98 -21.96
CA ASP A 68 23.95 -1.81 -21.49
C ASP A 68 24.37 -3.26 -21.20
N GLY A 69 23.91 -3.81 -20.08
CA GLY A 69 24.22 -5.18 -19.62
C GLY A 69 23.00 -6.09 -19.40
N GLY A 70 21.80 -5.63 -19.73
CA GLY A 70 20.54 -6.36 -19.56
C GLY A 70 19.68 -5.86 -18.39
N ILE A 71 18.88 -6.73 -17.77
CA ILE A 71 17.99 -6.38 -16.66
C ILE A 71 18.60 -6.78 -15.32
N HIS A 72 18.82 -5.80 -14.45
CA HIS A 72 19.13 -6.00 -13.03
C HIS A 72 17.83 -5.98 -12.21
N CYS A 73 17.75 -6.81 -11.16
CA CYS A 73 16.65 -6.78 -10.20
C CYS A 73 17.15 -6.52 -8.77
N TYR A 74 16.43 -5.66 -8.05
CA TYR A 74 16.56 -5.48 -6.61
C TYR A 74 15.21 -5.74 -5.94
N ALA A 75 15.19 -6.15 -4.67
CA ALA A 75 13.97 -6.40 -3.91
C ALA A 75 13.94 -5.65 -2.57
N SER A 76 12.78 -5.16 -2.16
CA SER A 76 12.59 -4.40 -0.92
C SER A 76 11.21 -4.60 -0.31
N GLU A 77 11.11 -4.53 1.02
CA GLU A 77 9.83 -4.46 1.76
C GLU A 77 9.42 -3.01 2.07
N ASP A 78 10.39 -2.09 2.11
CA ASP A 78 10.22 -0.73 2.65
C ASP A 78 10.47 0.38 1.63
N LEU A 79 10.84 0.03 0.39
CA LEU A 79 11.20 0.93 -0.71
C LEU A 79 12.49 1.74 -0.50
N ILE A 80 13.18 1.54 0.62
CA ILE A 80 14.38 2.29 1.02
C ILE A 80 15.61 1.40 0.96
N ASN A 81 15.51 0.21 1.54
CA ASN A 81 16.58 -0.75 1.65
C ASN A 81 16.37 -1.85 0.60
N TRP A 82 17.34 -1.97 -0.31
CA TRP A 82 17.23 -2.83 -1.48
C TRP A 82 18.22 -3.99 -1.39
N ALA A 83 17.72 -5.22 -1.51
CA ALA A 83 18.54 -6.42 -1.63
C ALA A 83 18.76 -6.74 -3.12
N ASP A 84 20.02 -6.78 -3.54
CA ASP A 84 20.42 -7.18 -4.88
C ASP A 84 19.98 -8.63 -5.20
N LYS A 85 19.36 -8.82 -6.37
CA LYS A 85 18.94 -10.11 -6.93
C LYS A 85 19.66 -10.47 -8.22
N GLY A 86 20.62 -9.65 -8.64
CA GLY A 86 21.50 -9.88 -9.76
C GLY A 86 20.86 -9.64 -11.12
N LEU A 87 21.64 -9.91 -12.16
CA LEU A 87 21.19 -9.85 -13.54
C LEU A 87 20.16 -10.95 -13.83
N VAL A 88 18.90 -10.56 -13.93
CA VAL A 88 17.77 -11.48 -14.17
C VAL A 88 17.54 -11.74 -15.66
N LEU A 89 18.08 -10.90 -16.54
CA LEU A 89 18.16 -11.13 -17.99
C LEU A 89 19.49 -10.55 -18.51
N PRO A 90 20.55 -11.33 -18.66
CA PRO A 90 21.83 -10.85 -19.19
C PRO A 90 21.82 -10.75 -20.73
N LEU A 91 22.76 -9.97 -21.28
CA LEU A 91 23.07 -10.00 -22.72
C LEU A 91 23.86 -11.27 -23.11
N VAL A 92 23.86 -11.57 -24.41
CA VAL A 92 24.55 -12.72 -25.00
C VAL A 92 25.89 -12.27 -25.60
N TYR A 93 26.99 -12.73 -25.01
CA TYR A 93 28.35 -12.28 -25.40
C TYR A 93 28.98 -13.08 -26.54
N ASN A 94 28.58 -14.33 -26.74
CA ASN A 94 29.27 -15.27 -27.63
C ASN A 94 28.46 -15.60 -28.90
N ASP A 95 27.43 -14.80 -29.21
CA ASP A 95 26.59 -14.97 -30.40
C ASP A 95 26.11 -13.61 -30.90
N ASP A 96 26.80 -13.08 -31.89
CA ASP A 96 26.49 -11.79 -32.52
C ASP A 96 25.21 -11.80 -33.37
N SER A 97 24.69 -13.00 -33.68
CA SER A 97 23.42 -13.15 -34.40
C SER A 97 22.21 -13.10 -33.47
N HIS A 98 22.42 -13.25 -32.17
CA HIS A 98 21.35 -13.20 -31.17
C HIS A 98 20.79 -11.78 -31.03
N ASP A 99 19.48 -11.66 -30.86
CA ASP A 99 18.82 -10.34 -30.73
C ASP A 99 19.32 -9.53 -29.53
N LEU A 100 19.71 -10.22 -28.46
CA LEU A 100 20.32 -9.66 -27.25
C LEU A 100 21.86 -9.75 -27.27
N ALA A 101 22.49 -9.82 -28.45
CA ALA A 101 23.94 -9.81 -28.55
C ALA A 101 24.53 -8.60 -27.80
N TYR A 102 25.67 -8.78 -27.13
CA TYR A 102 26.44 -7.69 -26.53
C TYR A 102 26.62 -6.56 -27.56
N GLN A 103 26.44 -5.31 -27.12
CA GLN A 103 26.37 -4.12 -27.97
C GLN A 103 25.06 -3.93 -28.77
N CYS A 104 23.98 -4.63 -28.43
CA CYS A 104 22.64 -4.11 -28.68
C CYS A 104 22.35 -2.93 -27.73
N ASN A 105 21.52 -1.97 -28.14
CA ASN A 105 21.01 -0.98 -27.18
C ASN A 105 19.76 -1.57 -26.52
N PHE A 106 19.81 -1.65 -25.20
CA PHE A 106 18.83 -2.32 -24.36
C PHE A 106 18.43 -1.37 -23.24
N ASP A 107 17.16 -0.99 -23.13
CA ASP A 107 16.81 0.02 -22.15
C ASP A 107 15.34 -0.02 -21.69
N ARG A 108 15.06 0.72 -20.62
CA ARG A 108 13.74 0.95 -20.01
C ARG A 108 12.92 -0.29 -19.66
N PRO A 109 13.48 -1.34 -19.04
CA PRO A 109 12.71 -2.53 -18.74
C PRO A 109 11.50 -2.24 -17.86
N LYS A 110 10.39 -2.93 -18.14
CA LYS A 110 9.16 -2.93 -17.34
C LYS A 110 8.71 -4.37 -17.16
N VAL A 111 8.39 -4.77 -15.93
CA VAL A 111 7.94 -6.13 -15.62
C VAL A 111 6.54 -6.08 -15.04
N VAL A 112 5.66 -6.92 -15.55
CA VAL A 112 4.30 -7.12 -15.03
C VAL A 112 4.03 -8.59 -14.77
N TYR A 113 3.11 -8.86 -13.84
CA TYR A 113 2.64 -10.21 -13.60
C TYR A 113 1.34 -10.47 -14.37
N ASN A 114 1.32 -11.55 -15.15
CA ASN A 114 0.13 -12.01 -15.83
C ASN A 114 -0.57 -13.08 -14.97
N SER A 115 -1.69 -12.72 -14.35
CA SER A 115 -2.45 -13.60 -13.48
C SER A 115 -3.10 -14.79 -14.20
N ARG A 116 -3.28 -14.73 -15.53
CA ARG A 116 -3.85 -15.82 -16.34
C ARG A 116 -2.81 -16.88 -16.64
N THR A 117 -1.64 -16.46 -17.12
CA THR A 117 -0.54 -17.38 -17.48
C THR A 117 0.35 -17.74 -16.29
N LYS A 118 0.21 -17.03 -15.17
CA LYS A 118 1.08 -17.13 -13.97
C LYS A 118 2.55 -16.84 -14.27
N LYS A 119 2.82 -16.01 -15.29
CA LYS A 119 4.17 -15.61 -15.70
C LYS A 119 4.44 -14.15 -15.35
N PHE A 120 5.70 -13.87 -15.03
CA PHE A 120 6.25 -12.53 -15.08
C PHE A 120 6.69 -12.24 -16.50
N VAL A 121 6.25 -11.12 -17.06
CA VAL A 121 6.55 -10.70 -18.43
C VAL A 121 7.36 -9.41 -18.37
N ALA A 122 8.58 -9.46 -18.88
CA ALA A 122 9.46 -8.32 -19.01
C ALA A 122 9.40 -7.78 -20.45
N PHE A 123 9.20 -6.48 -20.56
CA PHE A 123 9.30 -5.70 -21.79
C PHE A 123 10.51 -4.80 -21.70
N PHE A 124 11.26 -4.63 -22.79
CA PHE A 124 12.40 -3.71 -22.87
C PHE A 124 12.52 -3.12 -24.28
N LYS A 125 13.06 -1.89 -24.35
CA LYS A 125 13.41 -1.23 -25.61
C LYS A 125 14.63 -1.93 -26.18
N LEU A 126 14.59 -2.30 -27.46
CA LEU A 126 15.64 -3.06 -28.10
C LEU A 126 16.01 -2.46 -29.47
N TYR A 127 17.28 -2.13 -29.63
CA TYR A 127 17.91 -1.86 -30.93
C TYR A 127 18.99 -2.89 -31.17
N LEU A 128 18.93 -3.57 -32.31
CA LEU A 128 19.82 -4.69 -32.62
C LEU A 128 21.25 -4.21 -32.89
N LYS A 129 22.23 -5.03 -32.51
CA LYS A 129 23.66 -4.79 -32.75
C LYS A 129 23.90 -4.44 -34.22
N GLY A 130 24.64 -3.36 -34.46
CA GLY A 130 25.03 -2.93 -35.81
C GLY A 130 23.92 -2.33 -36.69
N GLN A 131 22.67 -2.23 -36.21
CA GLN A 131 21.55 -1.69 -37.00
C GLN A 131 21.20 -0.22 -36.69
N GLY A 132 21.92 0.39 -35.75
CA GLY A 132 21.66 1.75 -35.30
C GLY A 132 20.31 1.89 -34.60
N VAL A 133 19.79 3.12 -34.54
CA VAL A 133 18.57 3.45 -33.77
C VAL A 133 17.37 3.82 -34.63
N ALA A 134 17.38 3.56 -35.93
CA ALA A 134 16.27 3.93 -36.81
C ALA A 134 15.00 3.10 -36.53
N THR A 135 15.17 1.80 -36.22
CA THR A 135 14.08 0.87 -35.93
C THR A 135 14.16 0.40 -34.49
N GLY A 136 13.14 0.74 -33.68
CA GLY A 136 13.07 0.36 -32.27
C GLY A 136 12.07 -0.77 -32.04
N TYR A 137 12.58 -1.90 -31.55
CA TYR A 137 11.76 -3.06 -31.20
C TYR A 137 11.37 -3.02 -29.71
N VAL A 138 10.30 -3.73 -29.39
CA VAL A 138 9.99 -4.14 -28.01
C VAL A 138 10.42 -5.60 -27.87
N GLY A 139 11.39 -5.87 -27.00
CA GLY A 139 11.77 -7.22 -26.62
C GLY A 139 10.89 -7.75 -25.48
N VAL A 140 10.62 -9.05 -25.49
CA VAL A 140 9.78 -9.74 -24.51
C VAL A 140 10.55 -10.91 -23.91
N ALA A 141 10.55 -11.01 -22.58
CA ALA A 141 11.12 -12.13 -21.84
C ALA A 141 10.16 -12.61 -20.73
N LEU A 142 10.26 -13.89 -20.36
CA LEU A 142 9.33 -14.55 -19.45
C LEU A 142 10.05 -15.22 -18.29
N SER A 143 9.42 -15.20 -17.12
CA SER A 143 9.90 -15.91 -15.92
C SER A 143 8.74 -16.50 -15.11
N ASP A 144 9.02 -17.57 -14.39
CA ASP A 144 8.15 -18.15 -13.36
C ASP A 144 8.35 -17.50 -11.98
N SER A 145 9.39 -16.70 -11.82
CA SER A 145 9.77 -16.01 -10.58
C SER A 145 9.98 -14.51 -10.83
N PRO A 146 9.62 -13.62 -9.89
CA PRO A 146 9.89 -12.20 -10.03
C PRO A 146 11.40 -11.94 -10.17
N THR A 147 12.24 -12.68 -9.47
CA THR A 147 13.70 -12.51 -9.52
C THR A 147 14.36 -13.31 -10.65
N GLY A 148 13.60 -13.71 -11.68
CA GLY A 148 14.14 -14.47 -12.79
C GLY A 148 14.57 -15.91 -12.43
N PRO A 149 15.42 -16.54 -13.27
CA PRO A 149 15.94 -15.96 -14.52
C PRO A 149 14.82 -15.77 -15.55
N PHE A 150 14.82 -14.63 -16.23
CA PHE A 150 13.97 -14.39 -17.38
C PHE A 150 14.60 -15.01 -18.61
N LYS A 151 13.77 -15.67 -19.42
CA LYS A 151 14.14 -16.23 -20.71
C LYS A 151 13.64 -15.32 -21.80
N TYR A 152 14.56 -14.87 -22.67
CA TYR A 152 14.19 -14.15 -23.87
C TYR A 152 13.22 -14.98 -24.71
N SER A 153 12.14 -14.36 -25.16
CA SER A 153 11.10 -15.03 -25.96
C SER A 153 11.19 -14.58 -27.41
N HIS A 154 11.01 -13.28 -27.65
CA HIS A 154 10.99 -12.70 -28.99
C HIS A 154 11.06 -11.16 -28.92
N LYS A 155 10.97 -10.52 -30.09
CA LYS A 155 10.78 -9.08 -30.25
C LYS A 155 9.63 -8.79 -31.22
N PHE A 156 9.04 -7.61 -31.15
CA PHE A 156 8.06 -7.13 -32.12
C PHE A 156 8.22 -5.63 -32.40
N LEU A 157 7.64 -5.15 -33.50
CA LEU A 157 7.50 -3.73 -33.80
C LEU A 157 6.20 -3.19 -33.20
N GLY A 158 6.32 -2.24 -32.27
CA GLY A 158 5.18 -1.56 -31.67
C GLY A 158 4.68 -0.37 -32.50
N ALA A 159 3.73 0.38 -31.93
CA ALA A 159 3.25 1.67 -32.45
C ALA A 159 2.59 1.66 -33.84
N ASP A 160 2.30 0.48 -34.41
CA ASP A 160 1.78 0.32 -35.78
C ASP A 160 2.68 1.04 -36.81
N SER A 161 4.00 0.85 -36.70
CA SER A 161 5.01 1.52 -37.53
C SER A 161 6.10 0.54 -38.01
N PRO A 162 6.57 0.66 -39.27
CA PRO A 162 7.72 -0.12 -39.74
C PRO A 162 9.04 0.23 -39.03
N ASN A 163 9.11 1.38 -38.36
CA ASN A 163 10.25 1.78 -37.52
C ASN A 163 10.01 1.52 -36.02
N GLY A 164 8.82 1.01 -35.68
CA GLY A 164 8.44 0.62 -34.33
C GLY A 164 8.32 1.80 -33.36
N SER A 165 8.79 1.57 -32.14
CA SER A 165 8.59 2.42 -30.96
C SER A 165 9.89 2.97 -30.39
N GLY A 166 9.82 4.14 -29.76
CA GLY A 166 10.88 4.68 -28.92
C GLY A 166 10.64 4.36 -27.44
N ASP A 167 10.77 5.39 -26.59
CA ASP A 167 10.45 5.28 -25.17
C ASP A 167 8.97 4.96 -24.93
N TYR A 168 8.72 4.11 -23.94
CA TYR A 168 7.39 3.60 -23.66
C TYR A 168 7.13 3.41 -22.16
N ALA A 169 5.84 3.25 -21.85
CA ALA A 169 5.32 2.78 -20.58
C ALA A 169 4.46 1.53 -20.82
N ILE A 170 4.45 0.64 -19.83
CA ILE A 170 3.52 -0.48 -19.75
C ILE A 170 2.55 -0.14 -18.62
N PHE A 171 1.26 -0.13 -18.93
CA PHE A 171 0.21 0.18 -17.98
C PHE A 171 -0.78 -0.98 -17.88
N GLN A 172 -0.91 -1.55 -16.69
CA GLN A 172 -1.85 -2.61 -16.39
C GLN A 172 -3.07 -2.02 -15.68
N GLU A 173 -4.25 -2.24 -16.24
CA GLU A 173 -5.52 -1.89 -15.61
C GLU A 173 -5.86 -2.88 -14.49
N GLU A 174 -6.76 -2.47 -13.59
CA GLU A 174 -7.24 -3.31 -12.47
C GLU A 174 -7.93 -4.60 -12.96
N ASN A 175 -8.55 -4.57 -14.15
CA ASN A 175 -9.16 -5.73 -14.77
C ASN A 175 -8.13 -6.72 -15.38
N GLY A 176 -6.83 -6.38 -15.37
CA GLY A 176 -5.77 -7.16 -15.97
C GLY A 176 -5.63 -6.99 -17.48
N ASP A 177 -6.21 -5.97 -18.08
CA ASP A 177 -5.81 -5.52 -19.42
C ASP A 177 -4.46 -4.80 -19.35
N LEU A 178 -3.64 -4.97 -20.38
CA LEU A 178 -2.30 -4.37 -20.45
C LEU A 178 -2.20 -3.50 -21.69
N TYR A 179 -1.57 -2.34 -21.54
CA TYR A 179 -1.42 -1.35 -22.60
C TYR A 179 0.06 -0.96 -22.75
N HIS A 180 0.50 -0.88 -24.00
CA HIS A 180 1.78 -0.32 -24.40
C HIS A 180 1.56 1.11 -24.89
N LEU A 181 2.05 2.09 -24.13
CA LEU A 181 1.99 3.51 -24.46
C LEU A 181 3.38 3.99 -24.88
N THR A 182 3.53 4.53 -26.08
CA THR A 182 4.85 4.77 -26.65
C THR A 182 4.89 5.96 -27.59
N VAL A 183 6.08 6.54 -27.73
CA VAL A 183 6.39 7.42 -28.85
C VAL A 183 6.63 6.59 -30.12
N ARG A 184 5.91 6.90 -31.20
CA ARG A 184 6.03 6.23 -32.49
C ARG A 184 7.24 6.76 -33.26
N LYS A 185 7.94 5.89 -33.98
CA LYS A 185 9.03 6.30 -34.87
C LYS A 185 8.55 6.32 -36.33
N PRO A 186 9.08 7.21 -37.18
CA PRO A 186 10.00 8.31 -36.87
C PRO A 186 9.28 9.62 -36.47
N ASP A 187 7.95 9.68 -36.62
CA ASP A 187 7.16 10.92 -36.50
C ASP A 187 7.02 11.48 -35.08
N LYS A 188 7.35 10.68 -34.06
CA LYS A 188 7.27 11.03 -32.64
C LYS A 188 5.86 11.38 -32.15
N VAL A 189 4.85 10.79 -32.77
CA VAL A 189 3.46 10.84 -32.29
C VAL A 189 3.31 9.88 -31.12
N PHE A 190 2.61 10.29 -30.06
CA PHE A 190 2.34 9.41 -28.92
C PHE A 190 1.12 8.53 -29.18
N VAL A 191 1.26 7.22 -28.99
CA VAL A 191 0.25 6.21 -29.32
C VAL A 191 0.09 5.19 -28.20
N VAL A 192 -1.07 4.53 -28.16
CA VAL A 192 -1.38 3.44 -27.22
C VAL A 192 -1.90 2.22 -27.97
N GLY A 193 -1.43 1.04 -27.60
CA GLY A 193 -1.92 -0.24 -28.10
C GLY A 193 -2.24 -1.19 -26.95
N LYS A 194 -3.38 -1.87 -27.03
CA LYS A 194 -3.73 -2.93 -26.09
C LYS A 194 -2.92 -4.19 -26.41
N MET A 195 -2.41 -4.87 -25.39
CA MET A 195 -1.74 -6.16 -25.50
C MET A 195 -2.76 -7.29 -25.40
N ASN A 196 -2.51 -8.39 -26.09
CA ASN A 196 -3.32 -9.61 -26.04
C ASN A 196 -3.33 -10.23 -24.62
N GLN A 197 -4.15 -11.25 -24.39
CA GLN A 197 -4.40 -11.77 -23.03
C GLN A 197 -3.18 -12.42 -22.36
N ASP A 198 -2.23 -12.95 -23.13
CA ASP A 198 -0.95 -13.48 -22.63
C ASP A 198 0.15 -12.41 -22.49
N TYR A 199 -0.14 -11.18 -22.94
CA TYR A 199 0.72 -9.99 -22.98
C TYR A 199 1.89 -10.07 -23.97
N LEU A 200 1.97 -11.10 -24.79
CA LEU A 200 3.15 -11.33 -25.64
C LEU A 200 3.16 -10.43 -26.88
N PHE A 201 1.99 -10.06 -27.40
CA PHE A 201 1.87 -9.23 -28.61
C PHE A 201 0.75 -8.18 -28.47
N PRO A 202 0.76 -7.12 -29.29
CA PRO A 202 -0.40 -6.25 -29.42
C PRO A 202 -1.64 -7.04 -29.89
N GLU A 203 -2.79 -6.78 -29.28
CA GLU A 203 -4.07 -7.40 -29.65
C GLU A 203 -4.62 -6.85 -30.98
N GLY A 204 -4.28 -5.60 -31.30
CA GLY A 204 -4.77 -4.92 -32.48
C GLY A 204 -3.95 -3.68 -32.82
N LYS A 205 -4.62 -2.70 -33.44
CA LYS A 205 -3.98 -1.45 -33.87
C LYS A 205 -3.64 -0.54 -32.70
N TYR A 206 -2.64 0.30 -32.92
CA TYR A 206 -2.34 1.41 -32.02
C TYR A 206 -3.21 2.61 -32.37
N GLU A 207 -3.64 3.35 -31.36
CA GLU A 207 -4.42 4.57 -31.49
C GLU A 207 -3.59 5.78 -31.06
N VAL A 208 -3.79 6.91 -31.75
CA VAL A 208 -3.13 8.17 -31.39
C VAL A 208 -3.72 8.71 -30.09
N CYS A 209 -2.86 9.04 -29.12
CA CYS A 209 -3.25 9.70 -27.89
C CYS A 209 -3.47 11.20 -28.17
N LYS A 210 -4.71 11.57 -28.50
CA LYS A 210 -5.07 12.94 -28.88
C LYS A 210 -4.77 13.91 -27.75
N GLY A 211 -4.14 15.05 -28.05
CA GLY A 211 -3.85 16.11 -27.07
C GLY A 211 -2.53 15.97 -26.32
N ILE A 212 -1.79 14.87 -26.51
CA ILE A 212 -0.40 14.80 -26.07
C ILE A 212 0.46 15.66 -27.00
N THR A 213 1.25 16.56 -26.42
CA THR A 213 2.19 17.41 -27.17
C THR A 213 3.16 16.55 -27.97
N GLU A 214 3.37 16.88 -29.24
CA GLU A 214 4.32 16.16 -30.10
C GLU A 214 5.74 16.10 -29.51
N LYS A 215 6.46 15.02 -29.82
CA LYS A 215 7.82 14.77 -29.30
C LYS A 215 7.86 14.68 -27.77
N THR A 216 6.81 14.13 -27.16
CA THR A 216 6.82 13.70 -25.75
C THR A 216 7.39 12.28 -25.68
N GLU A 217 8.36 12.06 -24.80
CA GLU A 217 9.03 10.77 -24.54
C GLU A 217 9.17 10.54 -23.03
N GLY A 218 9.91 9.49 -22.62
CA GLY A 218 10.05 9.10 -21.21
C GLY A 218 8.72 8.97 -20.45
N PRO A 219 7.69 8.29 -21.00
CA PRO A 219 6.38 8.29 -20.40
C PRO A 219 6.34 7.51 -19.08
N ALA A 220 5.63 8.06 -18.10
CA ALA A 220 5.27 7.37 -16.87
C ALA A 220 3.80 7.67 -16.55
N ILE A 221 3.00 6.63 -16.34
CA ILE A 221 1.54 6.73 -16.25
C ILE A 221 1.00 6.04 -15.01
N VAL A 222 -0.03 6.64 -14.43
CA VAL A 222 -0.85 6.04 -13.38
C VAL A 222 -2.30 6.46 -13.53
N LYS A 223 -3.23 5.69 -12.98
CA LYS A 223 -4.65 6.02 -12.90
C LYS A 223 -5.04 6.25 -11.44
N ARG A 224 -5.71 7.37 -11.17
CA ARG A 224 -6.19 7.77 -9.84
C ARG A 224 -7.61 8.29 -9.97
N ASN A 225 -8.55 7.76 -9.19
CA ASN A 225 -9.95 8.21 -9.16
C ASN A 225 -10.60 8.30 -10.56
N GLY A 226 -10.28 7.33 -11.43
CA GLY A 226 -10.79 7.28 -12.81
C GLY A 226 -10.12 8.26 -13.80
N ILE A 227 -9.10 9.01 -13.37
CA ILE A 227 -8.31 9.90 -14.21
C ILE A 227 -6.93 9.29 -14.45
N TYR A 228 -6.50 9.24 -15.71
CA TYR A 228 -5.14 8.91 -16.08
C TYR A 228 -4.27 10.15 -15.98
N HIS A 229 -3.10 9.98 -15.39
CA HIS A 229 -2.07 10.98 -15.24
C HIS A 229 -0.82 10.48 -15.96
N LEU A 230 -0.31 11.25 -16.91
CA LEU A 230 0.89 10.93 -17.69
C LEU A 230 1.94 12.00 -17.45
N LEU A 231 3.10 11.59 -16.94
CA LEU A 231 4.34 12.37 -16.99
C LEU A 231 5.15 11.97 -18.21
N GLY A 232 5.88 12.92 -18.78
CA GLY A 232 6.86 12.69 -19.84
C GLY A 232 7.88 13.83 -19.92
N SER A 233 8.79 13.73 -20.87
CA SER A 233 9.77 14.76 -21.20
C SER A 233 9.63 15.18 -22.66
N GLY A 234 10.20 16.32 -23.05
CA GLY A 234 10.48 16.61 -24.45
C GLY A 234 11.60 15.72 -24.99
N SER A 235 11.63 15.52 -26.31
CA SER A 235 12.76 14.86 -26.99
C SER A 235 13.97 15.77 -27.19
N THR A 236 14.92 15.74 -26.27
CA THR A 236 16.18 16.53 -26.32
C THR A 236 17.44 15.68 -26.19
N GLY A 237 17.36 14.39 -26.52
CA GLY A 237 18.48 13.47 -26.36
C GLY A 237 18.75 13.24 -24.87
N TRP A 238 19.99 13.50 -24.43
CA TRP A 238 20.39 13.34 -23.03
C TRP A 238 20.18 14.60 -22.17
N ASP A 239 19.90 15.75 -22.81
CA ASP A 239 19.73 17.00 -22.07
C ASP A 239 18.40 16.98 -21.31
N PRO A 240 18.40 17.28 -20.00
CA PRO A 240 17.16 17.35 -19.23
C PRO A 240 16.34 18.57 -19.64
N ASN A 241 15.02 18.46 -19.51
CA ASN A 241 14.06 19.46 -19.97
C ASN A 241 12.83 19.54 -19.04
N PRO A 242 11.92 20.52 -19.21
CA PRO A 242 10.73 20.63 -18.38
C PRO A 242 9.85 19.37 -18.48
N ALA A 243 9.41 18.85 -17.33
CA ALA A 243 8.43 17.77 -17.27
C ALA A 243 7.13 18.19 -17.96
N ARG A 244 6.62 17.31 -18.82
CA ARG A 244 5.31 17.44 -19.44
C ARG A 244 4.33 16.58 -18.67
N TYR A 245 3.21 17.17 -18.27
CA TYR A 245 2.20 16.49 -17.47
C TYR A 245 0.84 16.62 -18.14
N PHE A 246 0.16 15.49 -18.32
CA PHE A 246 -1.13 15.41 -18.97
C PHE A 246 -2.12 14.63 -18.13
N THR A 247 -3.40 14.97 -18.26
CA THR A 247 -4.51 14.20 -17.66
C THR A 247 -5.56 13.83 -18.70
N SER A 248 -6.21 12.69 -18.51
CA SER A 248 -7.36 12.28 -19.33
C SER A 248 -8.28 11.32 -18.60
N LYS A 249 -9.51 11.17 -19.08
CA LYS A 249 -10.44 10.11 -18.68
C LYS A 249 -10.33 8.84 -19.53
N SER A 250 -9.51 8.86 -20.59
CA SER A 250 -9.29 7.75 -21.51
C SER A 250 -7.82 7.69 -21.94
N LEU A 251 -7.28 6.49 -22.15
CA LEU A 251 -5.91 6.30 -22.65
C LEU A 251 -5.70 6.89 -24.05
N THR A 252 -6.74 6.94 -24.90
CA THR A 252 -6.70 7.53 -26.24
C THR A 252 -6.93 9.05 -26.24
N GLY A 253 -7.29 9.62 -25.09
CA GLY A 253 -7.56 11.04 -24.93
C GLY A 253 -9.04 11.43 -25.10
N PRO A 254 -9.34 12.74 -25.23
CA PRO A 254 -8.37 13.83 -25.30
C PRO A 254 -7.59 13.97 -23.99
N TRP A 255 -6.27 14.08 -24.13
CA TRP A 255 -5.34 14.42 -23.06
C TRP A 255 -5.24 15.93 -22.95
N GLN A 256 -5.23 16.44 -21.72
CA GLN A 256 -5.12 17.86 -21.42
C GLN A 256 -3.74 18.12 -20.83
N LEU A 257 -2.95 18.97 -21.49
CA LEU A 257 -1.70 19.47 -20.94
C LEU A 257 -1.97 20.29 -19.67
N GLN A 258 -1.20 20.00 -18.64
CA GLN A 258 -1.19 20.72 -17.36
C GLN A 258 0.14 21.46 -17.20
N ASP A 259 0.20 22.34 -16.20
CA ASP A 259 1.44 23.00 -15.83
C ASP A 259 2.51 21.99 -15.38
N ASN A 260 3.78 22.39 -15.48
CA ASN A 260 4.89 21.59 -14.98
C ASN A 260 4.69 21.29 -13.48
N PRO A 261 4.57 20.01 -13.09
CA PRO A 261 4.24 19.61 -11.73
C PRO A 261 5.45 19.72 -10.78
N CYS A 262 6.67 19.87 -11.31
CA CYS A 262 7.88 19.97 -10.51
C CYS A 262 7.96 21.34 -9.80
N LYS A 263 8.40 21.35 -8.53
CA LYS A 263 8.69 22.55 -7.73
C LYS A 263 10.03 22.45 -6.99
N GLY A 264 10.80 23.54 -6.99
CA GLY A 264 12.07 23.63 -6.25
C GLY A 264 13.31 23.33 -7.11
N ILE A 265 14.42 23.02 -6.43
CA ILE A 265 15.76 22.87 -7.01
C ILE A 265 16.49 21.69 -6.38
N ASN A 266 17.23 20.93 -7.18
CA ASN A 266 18.15 19.92 -6.68
C ASN A 266 19.47 20.57 -6.26
N PRO A 267 19.82 20.58 -4.96
CA PRO A 267 21.03 21.24 -4.48
C PRO A 267 22.32 20.52 -4.90
N GLN A 268 22.25 19.26 -5.37
CA GLN A 268 23.43 18.49 -5.78
C GLN A 268 23.99 18.92 -7.15
N ASN A 269 23.14 19.48 -8.02
CA ASN A 269 23.51 19.93 -9.36
C ASN A 269 23.02 21.34 -9.70
N GLU A 270 22.32 22.01 -8.77
CA GLU A 270 21.73 23.34 -8.93
C GLU A 270 20.73 23.46 -10.09
N ILE A 271 20.08 22.35 -10.46
CA ILE A 271 19.08 22.31 -11.54
C ILE A 271 17.66 22.33 -10.95
N GLY A 272 16.82 23.21 -11.47
CA GLY A 272 15.45 23.42 -11.02
C GLY A 272 14.39 22.65 -11.80
N GLN A 273 13.13 22.99 -11.51
CA GLN A 273 11.93 22.45 -12.15
C GLN A 273 11.92 22.63 -13.69
N GLU A 274 12.58 23.66 -14.22
CA GLU A 274 12.70 23.95 -15.66
C GLU A 274 13.46 22.87 -16.44
N LYS A 275 14.17 22.00 -15.73
CA LYS A 275 14.87 20.82 -16.26
C LYS A 275 14.60 19.59 -15.41
N THR A 276 13.47 19.52 -14.71
CA THR A 276 13.06 18.36 -13.91
C THR A 276 14.17 17.90 -12.96
N TYR A 277 14.86 18.85 -12.31
CA TYR A 277 15.97 18.59 -11.37
C TYR A 277 17.22 17.93 -11.98
N GLY A 278 17.32 17.94 -13.32
CA GLY A 278 18.32 17.21 -14.10
C GLY A 278 17.90 15.78 -14.45
N GLY A 279 16.67 15.37 -14.11
CA GLY A 279 16.15 14.03 -14.35
C GLY A 279 15.24 13.92 -15.57
N GLN A 280 15.04 12.68 -16.03
CA GLN A 280 14.02 12.31 -17.00
C GLN A 280 13.04 11.30 -16.39
N PRO A 281 11.71 11.42 -16.59
CA PRO A 281 10.77 10.47 -16.00
C PRO A 281 10.98 9.04 -16.52
N THR A 282 10.72 8.07 -15.65
CA THR A 282 10.78 6.65 -16.00
C THR A 282 9.60 5.82 -15.50
N PHE A 283 9.06 6.16 -14.32
CA PHE A 283 7.97 5.41 -13.73
C PHE A 283 7.21 6.23 -12.68
N ILE A 284 5.95 5.88 -12.46
CA ILE A 284 5.17 6.35 -11.31
C ILE A 284 4.72 5.09 -10.58
N MET A 285 5.12 4.97 -9.31
CA MET A 285 4.81 3.80 -8.51
C MET A 285 3.72 4.14 -7.47
N PRO A 286 2.55 3.49 -7.49
CA PRO A 286 1.64 3.46 -6.35
C PRO A 286 2.29 2.74 -5.17
N VAL A 287 2.20 3.31 -3.97
CA VAL A 287 2.68 2.68 -2.74
C VAL A 287 1.57 1.77 -2.20
N VAL A 288 1.74 0.46 -2.37
CA VAL A 288 0.72 -0.52 -2.00
C VAL A 288 0.50 -0.53 -0.49
N GLY A 289 -0.76 -0.54 -0.08
CA GLY A 289 -1.17 -0.47 1.32
C GLY A 289 -1.26 0.95 1.88
N MET A 290 -0.96 1.99 1.08
CA MET A 290 -1.15 3.39 1.44
C MET A 290 -2.13 4.06 0.48
N GLN A 291 -3.16 4.69 1.03
CA GLN A 291 -4.14 5.40 0.21
C GLN A 291 -3.50 6.67 -0.36
N ASP A 292 -3.73 6.89 -1.65
CA ASP A 292 -3.34 8.10 -2.36
C ASP A 292 -1.83 8.43 -2.35
N ALA A 293 -1.01 7.39 -2.23
CA ALA A 293 0.44 7.50 -2.14
C ALA A 293 1.09 7.06 -3.46
N TYR A 294 1.80 7.97 -4.11
CA TYR A 294 2.51 7.69 -5.37
C TYR A 294 3.90 8.31 -5.35
N ILE A 295 4.86 7.63 -5.94
CA ILE A 295 6.24 8.08 -6.07
C ILE A 295 6.55 8.32 -7.55
N ALA A 296 6.96 9.55 -7.89
CA ALA A 296 7.51 9.86 -9.18
C ALA A 296 8.99 9.45 -9.22
N MET A 297 9.38 8.69 -10.24
CA MET A 297 10.74 8.20 -10.44
C MET A 297 11.34 8.84 -11.69
N PHE A 298 12.53 9.41 -11.54
CA PHE A 298 13.34 10.00 -12.61
C PHE A 298 14.77 9.48 -12.55
N ASP A 299 15.46 9.47 -13.69
CA ASP A 299 16.89 9.18 -13.79
C ASP A 299 17.67 10.44 -14.20
N ILE A 300 18.75 10.74 -13.48
CA ILE A 300 19.78 11.70 -13.89
C ILE A 300 20.75 10.95 -14.79
N ASN A 301 20.56 11.07 -16.10
CA ASN A 301 21.37 10.38 -17.10
C ASN A 301 22.77 11.00 -17.20
N LYS A 302 23.81 10.15 -17.17
CA LYS A 302 25.20 10.54 -17.42
C LYS A 302 25.77 9.76 -18.61
N PRO A 303 25.53 10.19 -19.86
CA PRO A 303 25.80 9.36 -21.04
C PRO A 303 27.28 8.99 -21.23
N GLU A 304 28.21 9.79 -20.71
CA GLU A 304 29.65 9.50 -20.77
C GLU A 304 30.10 8.51 -19.67
N ASN A 305 29.31 8.34 -18.61
CA ASN A 305 29.51 7.30 -17.58
C ASN A 305 28.15 6.86 -16.97
N PRO A 306 27.35 6.05 -17.69
CA PRO A 306 25.98 5.74 -17.30
C PRO A 306 25.87 4.94 -16.02
N PHE A 307 26.89 4.15 -15.68
CA PHE A 307 27.02 3.48 -14.39
C PHE A 307 26.91 4.46 -13.21
N ASP A 308 27.36 5.71 -13.42
CA ASP A 308 27.29 6.78 -12.43
C ASP A 308 26.01 7.62 -12.49
N SER A 309 25.01 7.20 -13.25
CA SER A 309 23.69 7.83 -13.23
C SER A 309 23.07 7.74 -11.82
N ARG A 310 22.10 8.62 -11.52
CA ARG A 310 21.49 8.71 -10.19
C ARG A 310 19.97 8.71 -10.30
N HIS A 311 19.32 8.33 -9.21
CA HIS A 311 17.86 8.21 -9.16
C HIS A 311 17.25 9.36 -8.36
N ILE A 312 16.21 9.99 -8.89
CA ILE A 312 15.38 10.95 -8.16
C ILE A 312 14.04 10.27 -7.93
N TRP A 313 13.75 9.92 -6.68
CA TRP A 313 12.44 9.44 -6.26
C TRP A 313 11.82 10.50 -5.37
N LEU A 314 10.65 11.00 -5.73
CA LEU A 314 9.95 12.06 -5.00
C LEU A 314 8.49 11.67 -4.78
N PRO A 315 7.91 11.97 -3.60
CA PRO A 315 6.50 11.73 -3.36
C PRO A 315 5.68 12.71 -4.21
N ILE A 316 4.63 12.19 -4.85
CA ILE A 316 3.63 12.99 -5.53
C ILE A 316 2.61 13.44 -4.49
N THR A 317 2.41 14.75 -4.37
CA THR A 317 1.26 15.34 -3.67
C THR A 317 0.21 15.80 -4.67
N PHE A 318 -1.00 16.04 -4.19
CA PHE A 318 -2.12 16.46 -5.04
C PHE A 318 -2.61 17.85 -4.63
N LYS A 319 -2.51 18.79 -5.56
CA LYS A 319 -3.13 20.13 -5.42
C LYS A 319 -4.19 20.27 -6.49
N GLU A 320 -5.44 20.52 -6.07
CA GLU A 320 -6.59 20.62 -6.99
C GLU A 320 -6.72 19.38 -7.92
N ASN A 321 -6.48 18.18 -7.38
CA ASN A 321 -6.45 16.90 -8.11
C ASN A 321 -5.36 16.77 -9.19
N LYS A 322 -4.35 17.64 -9.19
CA LYS A 322 -3.20 17.58 -10.10
C LYS A 322 -1.93 17.21 -9.33
N PHE A 323 -0.99 16.57 -10.02
CA PHE A 323 0.33 16.29 -9.45
C PHE A 323 1.05 17.57 -9.07
N GLU A 324 1.64 17.54 -7.90
CA GLU A 324 2.72 18.41 -7.48
C GLU A 324 3.86 17.51 -7.00
N ILE A 325 5.05 17.75 -7.53
CA ILE A 325 6.25 16.96 -7.27
C ILE A 325 7.27 17.95 -6.75
N SER A 326 7.28 18.16 -5.44
CA SER A 326 8.18 19.13 -4.81
C SER A 326 9.49 18.44 -4.43
N TRP A 327 10.61 19.12 -4.70
CA TRP A 327 11.93 18.64 -4.29
C TRP A 327 11.98 18.44 -2.77
N ARG A 328 12.68 17.38 -2.34
CA ARG A 328 12.97 17.08 -0.93
C ARG A 328 14.41 16.60 -0.83
N ASP A 329 15.20 17.20 0.05
CA ASP A 329 16.60 16.82 0.25
C ASP A 329 16.74 15.40 0.81
N GLY A 330 15.78 15.00 1.65
CA GLY A 330 15.62 13.63 2.13
C GLY A 330 14.19 13.40 2.60
N TRP A 331 13.65 12.21 2.38
CA TRP A 331 12.27 11.88 2.77
C TRP A 331 12.08 10.37 2.96
N ASN A 332 10.98 9.94 3.58
CA ASN A 332 10.62 8.54 3.71
C ASN A 332 9.10 8.36 3.59
N LEU A 333 8.58 7.13 3.68
CA LEU A 333 7.16 6.84 3.48
C LEU A 333 6.21 7.56 4.47
N SER A 334 6.71 8.08 5.60
CA SER A 334 5.92 8.97 6.46
C SER A 334 5.49 10.26 5.76
N ALA A 335 6.09 10.60 4.61
CA ALA A 335 5.63 11.70 3.76
C ALA A 335 4.21 11.49 3.19
N PHE A 336 3.78 10.23 3.04
CA PHE A 336 2.42 9.86 2.62
C PHE A 336 1.51 9.58 3.79
N VAL A 337 2.10 9.30 4.97
CA VAL A 337 1.39 9.40 6.22
C VAL A 337 1.20 10.89 6.47
N TYR A 338 0.17 11.46 5.84
CA TYR A 338 -0.34 12.75 6.26
C TYR A 338 -0.35 12.74 7.80
N ASN A 339 0.21 13.78 8.41
CA ASN A 339 0.07 13.98 9.84
C ASN A 339 -1.38 13.69 10.18
N SER A 340 -1.59 12.85 11.18
CA SER A 340 -2.89 12.26 11.54
C SER A 340 -4.03 13.27 11.80
N GLU A 341 -3.74 14.56 11.71
CA GLU A 341 -4.69 15.67 11.65
C GLU A 341 -5.39 15.79 10.28
N ASP A 342 -4.73 15.48 9.16
CA ASP A 342 -5.24 15.79 7.81
C ASP A 342 -6.03 14.65 7.11
N ILE A 343 -5.69 13.36 7.33
CA ILE A 343 -6.48 12.23 6.76
C ILE A 343 -7.84 12.08 7.47
N ILE A 344 -7.94 12.52 8.72
CA ILE A 344 -9.18 12.40 9.49
C ILE A 344 -10.15 13.55 9.15
N ALA A 345 -9.64 14.73 8.78
CA ALA A 345 -10.48 15.87 8.41
C ALA A 345 -11.31 15.66 7.13
N ALA A 346 -10.84 14.83 6.18
CA ALA A 346 -11.48 14.71 4.87
C ALA A 346 -12.55 13.60 4.74
N SER A 347 -12.68 12.68 5.70
CA SER A 347 -13.73 11.63 5.63
C SER A 347 -14.62 11.49 6.87
N GLN A 348 -14.30 12.12 8.01
CA GLN A 348 -15.13 12.00 9.20
C GLN A 348 -15.04 13.24 10.07
N THR A 349 -16.13 13.99 10.17
CA THR A 349 -16.34 14.90 11.30
C THR A 349 -16.26 14.10 12.61
N GLY A 350 -15.13 14.21 13.33
CA GLY A 350 -14.98 13.75 14.72
C GLY A 350 -14.37 12.35 14.97
N ALA A 351 -13.43 11.84 14.16
CA ALA A 351 -12.78 10.55 14.47
C ALA A 351 -11.64 10.68 15.50
N SER A 352 -11.53 9.66 16.35
CA SER A 352 -10.48 9.52 17.36
C SER A 352 -9.23 8.86 16.77
N PRO A 353 -8.03 9.10 17.34
CA PRO A 353 -6.80 8.42 16.92
C PRO A 353 -6.92 6.90 16.94
N LEU A 354 -6.30 6.22 15.97
CA LEU A 354 -6.24 4.75 15.90
C LEU A 354 -5.46 4.18 17.09
N PHE A 355 -4.35 4.79 17.48
CA PHE A 355 -3.61 4.41 18.67
C PHE A 355 -3.96 5.33 19.82
N PHE A 356 -4.06 4.75 21.01
CA PHE A 356 -4.17 5.53 22.23
C PHE A 356 -3.35 4.92 23.35
N ASN A 357 -2.84 5.79 24.23
CA ASN A 357 -2.25 5.37 25.48
C ASN A 357 -3.36 5.23 26.53
N PRO A 358 -3.60 4.05 27.11
CA PRO A 358 -4.59 3.87 28.16
C PRO A 358 -4.43 4.85 29.33
N SER A 359 -3.21 5.25 29.65
CA SER A 359 -2.90 6.19 30.74
C SER A 359 -3.19 7.66 30.39
N SER A 360 -3.29 8.02 29.11
CA SER A 360 -3.54 9.42 28.69
C SER A 360 -5.01 9.81 28.70
N TYR A 361 -5.91 8.83 28.86
CA TYR A 361 -7.34 9.08 28.94
C TYR A 361 -7.76 9.43 30.38
N ALA A 362 -8.44 10.55 30.54
CA ALA A 362 -8.97 11.04 31.81
C ALA A 362 -10.50 10.89 31.95
N PRO A 363 -11.19 9.81 31.48
CA PRO A 363 -12.56 9.61 31.91
C PRO A 363 -12.55 9.42 33.44
N PRO A 364 -13.60 9.90 34.15
CA PRO A 364 -13.75 9.62 35.55
C PRO A 364 -13.70 8.11 35.74
N VAL A 365 -12.88 7.67 36.70
CA VAL A 365 -12.91 6.28 37.12
C VAL A 365 -14.26 6.09 37.79
N VAL A 366 -15.16 5.35 37.15
CA VAL A 366 -16.45 5.03 37.75
C VAL A 366 -16.17 4.02 38.86
N GLU A 367 -16.65 4.31 40.07
CA GLU A 367 -16.59 3.33 41.16
C GLU A 367 -17.33 2.06 40.74
N THR A 368 -16.70 0.90 40.94
CA THR A 368 -17.33 -0.39 40.65
C THR A 368 -18.58 -0.53 41.51
N GLN A 369 -19.73 -0.62 40.88
CA GLN A 369 -21.00 -0.85 41.58
C GLN A 369 -21.11 -2.33 41.99
N ASN A 370 -21.86 -2.62 43.06
CA ASN A 370 -22.10 -4.00 43.52
C ASN A 370 -23.15 -4.75 42.68
N PHE A 371 -23.28 -4.42 41.39
CA PHE A 371 -24.17 -5.17 40.52
C PHE A 371 -23.53 -6.53 40.20
N SER A 372 -24.34 -7.59 40.27
CA SER A 372 -23.91 -8.93 39.92
C SER A 372 -25.10 -9.69 39.38
N HIS A 373 -24.95 -10.25 38.19
CA HIS A 373 -25.93 -11.16 37.62
C HIS A 373 -25.22 -12.36 36.97
N PRO A 374 -25.70 -13.62 37.14
CA PRO A 374 -25.01 -14.80 36.63
C PRO A 374 -24.77 -14.83 35.10
N LYS A 375 -25.57 -14.06 34.35
CA LYS A 375 -25.47 -13.91 32.88
C LYS A 375 -24.74 -12.65 32.43
N GLU A 376 -24.22 -11.85 33.35
CA GLU A 376 -23.52 -10.60 33.02
C GLU A 376 -22.16 -10.86 32.36
N PHE A 377 -21.47 -11.90 32.82
CA PHE A 377 -20.16 -12.28 32.31
C PHE A 377 -20.01 -13.80 32.23
N MET A 378 -19.55 -14.29 31.08
CA MET A 378 -19.32 -15.71 30.81
C MET A 378 -17.82 -15.91 30.55
N ILE A 379 -17.10 -16.55 31.49
CA ILE A 379 -15.63 -16.67 31.46
C ILE A 379 -15.14 -17.58 30.32
N ARG A 380 -15.77 -18.73 30.12
CA ARG A 380 -15.31 -19.80 29.20
C ARG A 380 -13.81 -20.10 29.38
N SER A 381 -13.00 -20.05 28.33
CA SER A 381 -11.56 -20.30 28.39
C SER A 381 -10.75 -19.13 28.98
N GLY A 382 -11.39 -17.98 29.23
CA GLY A 382 -10.72 -16.79 29.75
C GLY A 382 -9.75 -16.15 28.76
N LEU A 383 -8.75 -15.43 29.29
CA LEU A 383 -7.71 -14.71 28.53
C LEU A 383 -6.29 -15.16 28.94
N PRO A 384 -5.97 -16.47 28.82
CA PRO A 384 -4.75 -17.03 29.41
C PRO A 384 -3.46 -16.50 28.76
N ASN A 385 -3.45 -16.22 27.46
CA ASN A 385 -2.27 -15.76 26.74
C ASN A 385 -1.94 -14.32 27.13
N PHE A 386 -2.95 -13.45 27.16
CA PHE A 386 -2.83 -12.06 27.56
C PHE A 386 -2.29 -11.94 28.99
N PHE A 387 -2.88 -12.68 29.95
CA PHE A 387 -2.37 -12.67 31.32
C PHE A 387 -0.97 -13.27 31.46
N ASN A 388 -0.59 -14.24 30.62
CA ASN A 388 0.77 -14.76 30.58
C ASN A 388 1.78 -13.70 30.09
N GLN A 389 1.41 -12.90 29.10
CA GLN A 389 2.25 -11.81 28.59
C GLN A 389 2.45 -10.71 29.64
N LEU A 390 1.38 -10.35 30.37
CA LEU A 390 1.44 -9.42 31.49
C LEU A 390 2.37 -9.93 32.61
N LYS A 391 2.25 -11.21 33.01
CA LYS A 391 3.13 -11.83 34.02
C LYS A 391 4.60 -11.82 33.64
N LYS A 392 4.92 -11.84 32.35
CA LYS A 392 6.29 -11.78 31.81
C LYS A 392 6.86 -10.37 31.74
N GLY A 393 6.11 -9.34 32.13
CA GLY A 393 6.58 -7.96 32.07
C GLY A 393 6.62 -7.36 30.66
N LYS A 394 6.00 -8.00 29.66
CA LYS A 394 6.04 -7.52 28.27
C LYS A 394 5.08 -6.36 28.06
N THR A 395 5.46 -5.41 27.21
CA THR A 395 4.53 -4.45 26.62
C THR A 395 3.42 -5.21 25.90
N VAL A 396 2.18 -4.79 26.09
CA VAL A 396 1.01 -5.43 25.45
C VAL A 396 0.21 -4.46 24.60
N THR A 397 -0.39 -5.00 23.54
CA THR A 397 -1.27 -4.25 22.63
C THR A 397 -2.70 -4.79 22.72
N ILE A 398 -3.67 -3.89 22.94
CA ILE A 398 -5.09 -4.24 23.09
C ILE A 398 -5.89 -3.65 21.94
N GLY A 399 -6.47 -4.51 21.10
CA GLY A 399 -7.35 -4.12 20.01
C GLY A 399 -8.81 -3.97 20.44
N TYR A 400 -9.48 -2.95 19.91
CA TYR A 400 -10.93 -2.75 20.07
C TYR A 400 -11.58 -2.62 18.70
N LEU A 401 -12.24 -3.68 18.24
CA LEU A 401 -12.90 -3.76 16.95
C LEU A 401 -14.42 -3.64 17.13
N GLY A 402 -15.03 -2.61 16.53
CA GLY A 402 -16.47 -2.49 16.62
C GLY A 402 -17.10 -1.29 15.94
N GLY A 403 -18.35 -1.03 16.28
CA GLY A 403 -19.17 0.05 15.71
C GLY A 403 -18.94 1.43 16.33
N SER A 404 -20.01 2.24 16.35
CA SER A 404 -20.04 3.60 16.90
C SER A 404 -19.68 3.67 18.38
N ILE A 405 -20.12 2.68 19.16
CA ILE A 405 -19.88 2.62 20.61
C ILE A 405 -18.40 2.33 20.90
N THR A 406 -17.77 1.49 20.08
CA THR A 406 -16.33 1.23 20.17
C THR A 406 -15.49 2.45 19.80
N ARG A 407 -15.95 3.23 18.81
CA ARG A 407 -15.27 4.46 18.36
C ARG A 407 -15.20 5.53 19.45
N ALA A 408 -16.24 5.66 20.25
CA ALA A 408 -16.43 6.79 21.16
C ALA A 408 -15.27 6.99 22.16
N ASN A 409 -14.95 8.24 22.46
CA ASN A 409 -13.79 8.61 23.27
C ASN A 409 -13.93 8.28 24.76
N ASN A 410 -15.13 8.38 25.33
CA ASN A 410 -15.36 8.24 26.78
C ASN A 410 -16.22 7.02 27.16
N GLN A 411 -16.33 6.04 26.26
CA GLN A 411 -17.15 4.84 26.47
C GLN A 411 -16.28 3.64 26.89
N TYR A 412 -16.85 2.44 26.79
CA TYR A 412 -16.29 1.20 27.36
C TYR A 412 -14.83 0.95 26.94
N ARG A 413 -14.44 1.28 25.70
CA ARG A 413 -13.07 1.12 25.22
C ARG A 413 -12.07 1.85 26.11
N ALA A 414 -12.28 3.16 26.32
CA ALA A 414 -11.36 3.96 27.12
C ALA A 414 -11.40 3.57 28.60
N GLN A 415 -12.60 3.27 29.13
CA GLN A 415 -12.77 2.88 30.54
C GLN A 415 -12.11 1.52 30.84
N SER A 416 -12.32 0.51 29.98
CA SER A 416 -11.72 -0.81 30.14
C SER A 416 -10.20 -0.78 29.97
N ALA A 417 -9.68 -0.06 28.97
CA ALA A 417 -8.23 0.07 28.77
C ALA A 417 -7.56 0.72 29.99
N LYS A 418 -8.14 1.80 30.52
CA LYS A 418 -7.64 2.49 31.71
C LYS A 418 -7.67 1.58 32.94
N PHE A 419 -8.78 0.86 33.14
CA PHE A 419 -8.91 -0.09 34.24
C PHE A 419 -7.83 -1.19 34.16
N ILE A 420 -7.62 -1.80 32.99
CA ILE A 420 -6.58 -2.81 32.79
C ILE A 420 -5.18 -2.24 33.05
N GLN A 421 -4.90 -1.02 32.58
CA GLN A 421 -3.62 -0.35 32.83
C GLN A 421 -3.38 -0.06 34.32
N GLN A 422 -4.43 0.27 35.09
CA GLN A 422 -4.34 0.48 36.54
C GLN A 422 -4.09 -0.82 37.31
N LEU A 423 -4.61 -1.96 36.84
CA LEU A 423 -4.32 -3.26 37.42
C LEU A 423 -2.84 -3.67 37.24
N PHE A 424 -2.18 -3.16 36.20
CA PHE A 424 -0.78 -3.47 35.86
C PHE A 424 0.02 -2.18 35.59
N PRO A 425 0.24 -1.33 36.61
CA PRO A 425 0.76 0.03 36.42
C PRO A 425 2.19 0.09 35.89
N THR A 426 2.97 -0.98 36.06
CA THR A 426 4.36 -1.08 35.58
C THR A 426 4.46 -1.57 34.13
N ILE A 427 3.38 -2.07 33.54
CA ILE A 427 3.36 -2.62 32.19
C ILE A 427 2.92 -1.54 31.21
N LYS A 428 3.72 -1.29 30.17
CA LYS A 428 3.33 -0.37 29.10
C LYS A 428 2.25 -1.03 28.24
N MET A 429 1.14 -0.32 28.01
CA MET A 429 0.07 -0.78 27.14
C MET A 429 -0.18 0.18 25.99
N THR A 430 -0.60 -0.35 24.84
CA THR A 430 -1.07 0.44 23.70
C THR A 430 -2.44 -0.05 23.26
N GLY A 431 -3.40 0.86 23.19
CA GLY A 431 -4.74 0.57 22.71
C GLY A 431 -4.87 0.86 21.22
N ILE A 432 -5.62 0.03 20.50
CA ILE A 432 -6.01 0.25 19.11
C ILE A 432 -7.52 0.48 19.04
N ASN A 433 -7.94 1.64 18.56
CA ASN A 433 -9.32 2.02 18.31
C ASN A 433 -9.72 1.71 16.87
N ALA A 434 -10.13 0.47 16.62
CA ALA A 434 -10.78 0.07 15.38
C ALA A 434 -12.32 0.18 15.52
N GLY A 435 -12.80 1.31 16.03
CA GLY A 435 -14.22 1.65 16.07
C GLY A 435 -14.65 2.47 14.85
N VAL A 436 -15.64 2.02 14.09
CA VAL A 436 -16.19 2.78 12.95
C VAL A 436 -17.71 2.84 13.04
N SER A 437 -18.25 4.06 13.14
CA SER A 437 -19.69 4.28 13.23
C SER A 437 -20.45 3.76 12.02
N GLY A 438 -21.65 3.25 12.24
CA GLY A 438 -22.52 2.74 11.18
C GLY A 438 -22.04 1.44 10.54
N THR A 439 -21.04 0.75 11.11
CA THR A 439 -20.50 -0.50 10.54
C THR A 439 -21.02 -1.74 11.25
N GLY A 440 -21.36 -2.75 10.45
CA GLY A 440 -21.67 -4.10 10.90
C GLY A 440 -20.43 -5.00 10.94
N THR A 441 -20.66 -6.26 11.30
CA THR A 441 -19.60 -7.26 11.49
C THR A 441 -18.91 -7.65 10.18
N ASP A 442 -19.62 -7.57 9.06
CA ASP A 442 -19.11 -7.76 7.69
C ASP A 442 -18.01 -6.74 7.34
N LEU A 443 -18.28 -5.45 7.52
CA LEU A 443 -17.28 -4.40 7.32
C LEU A 443 -16.15 -4.50 8.36
N GLY A 444 -16.49 -4.89 9.60
CA GLY A 444 -15.51 -5.23 10.63
C GLY A 444 -14.53 -6.31 10.20
N ALA A 445 -15.02 -7.38 9.58
CA ALA A 445 -14.20 -8.47 9.05
C ALA A 445 -13.28 -8.02 7.92
N CYS A 446 -13.74 -7.14 7.02
CA CYS A 446 -12.92 -6.61 5.92
C CYS A 446 -11.76 -5.73 6.39
N ARG A 447 -11.97 -4.91 7.43
CA ARG A 447 -10.96 -3.97 7.95
C ARG A 447 -10.09 -4.50 9.08
N LEU A 448 -10.35 -5.73 9.52
CA LEU A 448 -9.69 -6.36 10.67
C LEU A 448 -8.16 -6.39 10.51
N TYR A 449 -7.66 -6.77 9.34
CA TYR A 449 -6.21 -6.83 9.12
C TYR A 449 -5.57 -5.44 9.20
N ASP A 450 -6.14 -4.48 8.45
CA ASP A 450 -5.58 -3.14 8.30
C ASP A 450 -5.63 -2.31 9.57
N GLN A 451 -6.63 -2.55 10.42
CA GLN A 451 -6.85 -1.74 11.60
C GLN A 451 -6.42 -2.42 12.89
N VAL A 452 -6.28 -3.74 12.92
CA VAL A 452 -5.99 -4.50 14.15
C VAL A 452 -4.82 -5.47 13.96
N LEU A 453 -4.93 -6.46 13.06
CA LEU A 453 -4.00 -7.59 13.06
C LEU A 453 -2.57 -7.20 12.70
N LYS A 454 -2.36 -6.32 11.71
CA LYS A 454 -1.00 -5.92 11.29
C LYS A 454 -0.18 -5.26 12.41
N TYR A 455 -0.82 -4.87 13.51
CA TYR A 455 -0.21 -4.27 14.69
C TYR A 455 0.04 -5.28 15.84
N ASN A 456 -0.14 -6.58 15.60
CA ASN A 456 0.16 -7.66 16.54
C ASN A 456 -0.47 -7.47 17.94
N PRO A 457 -1.81 -7.43 18.07
CA PRO A 457 -2.46 -7.32 19.38
C PRO A 457 -2.28 -8.60 20.20
N ASP A 458 -2.20 -8.48 21.52
CA ASP A 458 -2.23 -9.62 22.46
C ASP A 458 -3.67 -9.98 22.88
N LEU A 459 -4.57 -9.01 22.82
CA LEU A 459 -5.99 -9.13 23.17
C LEU A 459 -6.84 -8.31 22.20
N VAL A 460 -7.96 -8.86 21.72
CA VAL A 460 -8.94 -8.13 20.89
C VAL A 460 -10.33 -8.20 21.52
N PHE A 461 -10.87 -7.03 21.87
CA PHE A 461 -12.29 -6.86 22.17
C PHE A 461 -13.08 -6.68 20.87
N VAL A 462 -14.17 -7.44 20.69
CA VAL A 462 -15.02 -7.37 19.50
C VAL A 462 -16.46 -7.02 19.90
N GLU A 463 -17.01 -5.96 19.32
CA GLU A 463 -18.32 -5.40 19.68
C GLU A 463 -19.09 -4.96 18.43
N PHE A 464 -20.20 -5.64 18.12
CA PHE A 464 -21.13 -5.25 17.05
C PHE A 464 -22.60 -5.49 17.42
N ALA A 465 -22.88 -5.83 18.68
CA ALA A 465 -24.18 -6.35 19.11
C ALA A 465 -25.32 -5.33 18.99
N VAL A 466 -25.02 -4.05 19.21
CA VAL A 466 -26.00 -2.97 19.05
C VAL A 466 -26.43 -2.77 17.59
N ASN A 467 -25.58 -3.15 16.62
CA ASN A 467 -25.81 -2.98 15.19
C ASN A 467 -26.51 -4.20 14.57
N GLY A 468 -27.22 -4.99 15.37
CA GLY A 468 -27.83 -6.24 14.95
C GLY A 468 -26.83 -7.40 14.90
N ALA A 469 -25.56 -7.18 14.54
CA ALA A 469 -24.52 -8.20 14.37
C ALA A 469 -24.85 -9.29 13.33
N PHE A 470 -23.87 -9.66 12.52
CA PHE A 470 -24.00 -10.75 11.55
C PHE A 470 -23.16 -11.95 12.01
N PRO A 471 -23.77 -13.10 12.38
CA PRO A 471 -23.05 -14.24 12.95
C PRO A 471 -21.87 -14.71 12.11
N ASP A 472 -22.04 -14.89 10.80
CA ASP A 472 -20.96 -15.38 9.93
C ASP A 472 -19.81 -14.37 9.84
N GLY A 473 -20.13 -13.07 9.87
CA GLY A 473 -19.13 -12.01 9.99
C GLY A 473 -18.34 -12.11 11.29
N MET A 474 -19.02 -12.41 12.40
CA MET A 474 -18.40 -12.52 13.72
C MET A 474 -17.47 -13.74 13.79
N GLU A 475 -17.95 -14.87 13.30
CA GLU A 475 -17.14 -16.09 13.18
C GLU A 475 -15.97 -15.88 12.22
N GLY A 476 -16.18 -15.16 11.12
CA GLY A 476 -15.12 -14.75 10.19
C GLY A 476 -14.03 -13.92 10.87
N ILE A 477 -14.39 -12.99 11.76
CA ILE A 477 -13.42 -12.22 12.57
C ILE A 477 -12.62 -13.16 13.47
N VAL A 478 -13.27 -14.06 14.21
CA VAL A 478 -12.60 -15.03 15.11
C VAL A 478 -11.60 -15.88 14.34
N ARG A 479 -12.04 -16.49 13.24
CA ARG A 479 -11.20 -17.36 12.40
C ARG A 479 -10.02 -16.58 11.80
N GLN A 480 -10.22 -15.33 11.39
CA GLN A 480 -9.12 -14.49 10.88
C GLN A 480 -8.10 -14.15 11.95
N ILE A 481 -8.54 -13.79 13.17
CA ILE A 481 -7.65 -13.50 14.30
C ILE A 481 -6.76 -14.72 14.59
N TRP A 482 -7.36 -15.91 14.76
CA TRP A 482 -6.59 -17.11 15.12
C TRP A 482 -5.83 -17.75 13.96
N LYS A 483 -6.26 -17.51 12.71
CA LYS A 483 -5.44 -17.83 11.54
C LYS A 483 -4.18 -16.95 11.50
N TYR A 484 -4.29 -15.68 11.88
CA TYR A 484 -3.17 -14.76 11.92
C TYR A 484 -2.21 -15.10 13.06
N ASN A 485 -2.73 -15.25 14.28
CA ASN A 485 -1.96 -15.68 15.43
C ASN A 485 -2.89 -16.35 16.48
N PRO A 486 -2.74 -17.66 16.75
CA PRO A 486 -3.60 -18.39 17.69
C PRO A 486 -3.36 -18.02 19.16
N SER A 487 -2.33 -17.23 19.47
CA SER A 487 -2.05 -16.74 20.83
C SER A 487 -2.76 -15.43 21.16
N ILE A 488 -3.51 -14.85 20.21
CA ILE A 488 -4.29 -13.64 20.46
C ILE A 488 -5.57 -14.05 21.20
N ASP A 489 -5.76 -13.53 22.41
CA ASP A 489 -7.01 -13.75 23.12
C ASP A 489 -8.11 -12.82 22.58
N ILE A 490 -9.35 -13.31 22.60
CA ILE A 490 -10.52 -12.59 22.10
C ILE A 490 -11.52 -12.44 23.25
N CYS A 491 -12.19 -11.29 23.34
CA CYS A 491 -13.31 -11.09 24.25
C CYS A 491 -14.48 -10.42 23.52
N PHE A 492 -15.67 -11.01 23.61
CA PHE A 492 -16.87 -10.42 23.03
C PHE A 492 -17.51 -9.44 24.01
N ILE A 493 -17.83 -8.26 23.52
CA ILE A 493 -18.56 -7.24 24.27
C ILE A 493 -19.92 -7.05 23.60
N TYR A 494 -20.98 -7.09 24.39
CA TYR A 494 -22.32 -6.84 23.90
C TYR A 494 -22.88 -5.56 24.51
N THR A 495 -22.75 -4.49 23.74
CA THR A 495 -23.49 -3.26 23.99
C THR A 495 -24.91 -3.41 23.44
N MET A 496 -25.80 -2.49 23.78
CA MET A 496 -27.21 -2.60 23.42
C MET A 496 -27.84 -1.26 23.04
N GLY A 497 -28.93 -1.33 22.28
CA GLY A 497 -29.86 -0.23 22.05
C GLY A 497 -31.08 -0.31 22.96
N GLN A 498 -31.89 0.76 22.98
CA GLN A 498 -33.07 0.87 23.87
C GLN A 498 -34.10 -0.26 23.68
N SER A 499 -34.31 -0.74 22.44
CA SER A 499 -35.24 -1.84 22.18
C SER A 499 -34.78 -3.18 22.79
N GLN A 500 -33.47 -3.39 22.88
CA GLN A 500 -32.88 -4.60 23.48
C GLN A 500 -32.93 -4.57 25.02
N ALA A 501 -32.98 -3.39 25.63
CA ALA A 501 -33.04 -3.25 27.08
C ALA A 501 -34.30 -3.89 27.69
N LYS A 502 -35.46 -3.74 27.04
CA LYS A 502 -36.71 -4.39 27.47
C LYS A 502 -36.60 -5.91 27.48
N ILE A 503 -35.93 -6.48 26.48
CA ILE A 503 -35.69 -7.93 26.40
C ILE A 503 -34.82 -8.39 27.57
N TYR A 504 -33.78 -7.63 27.91
CA TYR A 504 -32.94 -7.89 29.07
C TYR A 504 -33.69 -7.74 30.40
N ALA A 505 -34.56 -6.73 30.55
CA ALA A 505 -35.38 -6.51 31.74
C ALA A 505 -36.39 -7.66 31.98
N ASP A 506 -36.86 -8.31 30.92
CA ASP A 506 -37.68 -9.52 30.98
C ASP A 506 -36.86 -10.80 31.28
N GLY A 507 -35.57 -10.67 31.61
CA GLY A 507 -34.67 -11.78 31.92
C GLY A 507 -34.21 -12.60 30.69
N LYS A 508 -34.49 -12.11 29.48
CA LYS A 508 -34.14 -12.74 28.19
C LYS A 508 -32.90 -12.11 27.58
N ILE A 509 -32.25 -12.81 26.65
CA ILE A 509 -31.12 -12.29 25.88
C ILE A 509 -31.65 -11.96 24.46
N PRO A 510 -31.32 -10.80 23.87
CA PRO A 510 -31.69 -10.48 22.49
C PRO A 510 -31.26 -11.58 21.51
N GLU A 511 -32.12 -11.90 20.54
CA GLU A 511 -31.92 -13.03 19.61
C GLU A 511 -30.57 -12.94 18.89
N ASN A 512 -30.20 -11.74 18.44
CA ASN A 512 -28.94 -11.55 17.76
C ASN A 512 -27.72 -11.85 18.67
N ILE A 513 -27.81 -11.51 19.95
CA ILE A 513 -26.76 -11.83 20.94
C ILE A 513 -26.76 -13.32 21.27
N GLN A 514 -27.91 -14.00 21.29
CA GLN A 514 -27.95 -15.45 21.48
C GLN A 514 -27.16 -16.20 20.40
N GLN A 515 -27.18 -15.70 19.16
CA GLN A 515 -26.39 -16.27 18.07
C GLN A 515 -24.88 -16.04 18.27
N LEU A 516 -24.47 -14.85 18.73
CA LEU A 516 -23.07 -14.58 19.08
C LEU A 516 -22.59 -15.43 20.27
N GLU A 517 -23.45 -15.68 21.24
CA GLU A 517 -23.16 -16.54 22.39
C GLU A 517 -22.92 -18.00 21.98
N LYS A 518 -23.59 -18.49 20.92
CA LYS A 518 -23.30 -19.82 20.35
C LYS A 518 -21.90 -19.87 19.74
N ILE A 519 -21.48 -18.82 19.02
CA ILE A 519 -20.13 -18.69 18.48
C ILE A 519 -19.11 -18.63 19.62
N ALA A 520 -19.37 -17.79 20.64
CA ALA A 520 -18.51 -17.65 21.79
C ALA A 520 -18.35 -18.98 22.54
N ALA A 521 -19.44 -19.73 22.73
CA ALA A 521 -19.41 -21.06 23.34
C ALA A 521 -18.61 -22.07 22.50
N TYR A 522 -18.81 -22.09 21.18
CA TYR A 522 -18.11 -23.00 20.28
C TYR A 522 -16.59 -22.79 20.31
N TYR A 523 -16.14 -21.54 20.34
CA TYR A 523 -14.71 -21.18 20.34
C TYR A 523 -14.12 -20.99 21.75
N GLY A 524 -14.92 -21.11 22.82
CA GLY A 524 -14.47 -20.88 24.19
C GLY A 524 -14.14 -19.42 24.52
N ILE A 525 -14.69 -18.44 23.78
CA ILE A 525 -14.39 -17.01 23.90
C ILE A 525 -15.17 -16.38 25.07
N PRO A 526 -14.52 -15.69 26.03
CA PRO A 526 -15.24 -14.96 27.08
C PRO A 526 -16.17 -13.88 26.49
N SER A 527 -17.28 -13.61 27.17
CA SER A 527 -18.21 -12.56 26.74
C SER A 527 -18.80 -11.77 27.91
N VAL A 528 -19.02 -10.46 27.67
CA VAL A 528 -19.55 -9.50 28.65
C VAL A 528 -20.85 -8.88 28.12
N HIS A 529 -21.94 -9.02 28.86
CA HIS A 529 -23.25 -8.42 28.56
C HIS A 529 -23.40 -7.05 29.22
N MET A 530 -22.74 -6.02 28.64
CA MET A 530 -22.75 -4.65 29.19
C MET A 530 -24.15 -4.03 29.30
N GLY A 531 -25.12 -4.52 28.54
CA GLY A 531 -26.49 -4.01 28.58
C GLY A 531 -27.30 -4.40 29.82
N LEU A 532 -26.89 -5.45 30.53
CA LEU A 532 -27.76 -6.09 31.51
C LEU A 532 -28.03 -5.19 32.73
N GLN A 533 -26.99 -4.58 33.30
CA GLN A 533 -27.14 -3.68 34.45
C GLN A 533 -28.06 -2.50 34.14
N ALA A 534 -27.89 -1.88 32.96
CA ALA A 534 -28.71 -0.73 32.57
C ALA A 534 -30.20 -1.11 32.39
N ALA A 535 -30.49 -2.30 31.85
CA ALA A 535 -31.85 -2.81 31.76
C ALA A 535 -32.49 -3.07 33.13
N PHE A 536 -31.74 -3.64 34.08
CA PHE A 536 -32.22 -3.84 35.46
C PHE A 536 -32.45 -2.52 36.20
N LEU A 537 -31.59 -1.51 36.00
CA LEU A 537 -31.77 -0.18 36.59
C LEU A 537 -32.99 0.53 36.00
N GLU A 538 -33.28 0.37 34.71
CA GLU A 538 -34.51 0.86 34.09
C GLU A 538 -35.73 0.20 34.74
N GLN A 539 -35.74 -1.13 34.89
CA GLN A 539 -36.84 -1.87 35.49
C GLN A 539 -37.11 -1.44 36.95
N GLN A 540 -36.08 -1.04 37.69
CA GLN A 540 -36.19 -0.51 39.05
C GLN A 540 -36.53 0.99 39.10
N GLU A 541 -36.79 1.61 37.94
CA GLU A 541 -37.01 3.05 37.77
C GLU A 541 -35.85 3.95 38.26
N LYS A 542 -34.64 3.37 38.41
CA LYS A 542 -33.41 4.06 38.84
C LYS A 542 -32.63 4.65 37.68
N LEU A 543 -32.94 4.24 36.45
CA LEU A 543 -32.32 4.74 35.23
C LEU A 543 -33.38 5.24 34.26
N ILE A 544 -33.09 6.39 33.64
CA ILE A 544 -33.87 6.96 32.54
C ILE A 544 -32.95 7.04 31.31
N TRP A 545 -33.45 6.60 30.15
CA TRP A 545 -32.66 6.57 28.91
C TRP A 545 -32.23 7.95 28.43
N LYS A 546 -33.14 8.93 28.49
CA LYS A 546 -32.91 10.28 28.02
C LYS A 546 -33.70 11.28 28.85
N ALA A 547 -32.99 12.20 29.48
CA ALA A 547 -33.55 13.31 30.25
C ALA A 547 -32.51 14.43 30.33
N ASP A 548 -32.96 15.66 30.59
CA ASP A 548 -32.06 16.77 30.89
C ASP A 548 -31.46 16.57 32.30
N PRO A 549 -30.13 16.44 32.45
CA PRO A 549 -29.47 16.30 33.76
C PRO A 549 -29.66 17.51 34.67
N ALA A 550 -30.09 18.67 34.15
CA ALA A 550 -30.49 19.80 34.97
C ALA A 550 -31.85 19.60 35.66
N VAL A 551 -32.70 18.72 35.12
CA VAL A 551 -34.09 18.50 35.56
C VAL A 551 -34.22 17.29 36.48
N ILE A 552 -33.56 16.18 36.16
CA ILE A 552 -33.61 14.93 36.94
C ILE A 552 -32.30 14.76 37.71
N LYS A 553 -32.37 14.72 39.05
CA LYS A 553 -31.19 14.63 39.94
C LYS A 553 -31.12 13.35 40.77
N ASP A 554 -32.21 12.59 40.85
CA ASP A 554 -32.39 11.41 41.69
C ASP A 554 -32.22 10.08 40.95
N LYS A 555 -32.03 10.12 39.62
CA LYS A 555 -31.93 8.94 38.76
C LYS A 555 -30.71 9.01 37.84
N ILE A 556 -30.21 7.84 37.43
CA ILE A 556 -29.14 7.72 36.44
C ILE A 556 -29.70 8.09 35.06
N ILE A 557 -29.05 9.00 34.35
CA ILE A 557 -29.40 9.35 32.98
C ILE A 557 -28.42 8.64 32.04
N PHE A 558 -28.91 7.72 31.22
CA PHE A 558 -28.06 6.87 30.37
C PHE A 558 -27.47 7.61 29.17
N SER A 559 -28.26 8.52 28.57
CA SER A 559 -27.84 9.43 27.51
C SER A 559 -28.41 10.81 27.78
N THR A 560 -27.54 11.81 27.85
CA THR A 560 -27.92 13.24 27.91
C THR A 560 -28.28 13.76 26.52
#